data_AF-A0A6A6NH13-F1
#
_entry.id   AF-A0A6A6NH13-F1
#
_cell.length_a   1.000
_cell.length_b   1.000
_cell.length_c   1.000
_cell.angle_alpha   90.00
_cell.angle_beta   90.00
_cell.angle_gamma   90.00
#
_symmetry.space_group_name_H-M   'P 1'
#
loop_
_entity.id
_entity.type
_entity.pdbx_description
1 polymer ?
#
loop_
_entity_poly.entity_id
_entity_poly.type
_entity_poly.pdbx_seq_one_letter_code
_entity_poly.pdbx_strand_id
1 'polypeptide(L)'
;MFSTYFLWGPIDFRSSLTMGIGSIRYFSQDVARMPVIQDPEIQNVFKDLMAASWDELHDAVIHDVKIVLSKDTDDKAGQEILKNVFCAAEAVEEFGGRLISMKMELDDSIGLSGEDVKPLPNDFANALRTVFERYSAYLDAFGPDEGYLRKKVETELGSKMIYLKMRCSGLGSEWGKVTVLGTSGLAGSYVEQRAK
;
A
#
# COMPACT_ATOMS: atom_id res chain seq x y z
N MET A 1 19.02 0.14 -13.32
CA MET A 1 19.76 1.41 -13.16
C MET A 1 18.85 2.37 -12.39
N PHE A 2 18.77 2.24 -11.07
CA PHE A 2 17.97 3.14 -10.23
C PHE A 2 18.94 4.10 -9.53
N SER A 3 19.15 5.25 -10.16
CA SER A 3 19.73 6.42 -9.50
C SER A 3 18.79 7.58 -9.79
N THR A 4 18.72 8.50 -8.84
CA THR A 4 18.06 9.81 -8.89
C THR A 4 16.54 9.83 -8.96
N TYR A 5 15.86 9.82 -7.80
CA TYR A 5 14.62 10.61 -7.59
C TYR A 5 14.52 11.07 -6.11
N PHE A 6 15.49 11.87 -5.68
CA PHE A 6 15.33 12.84 -4.61
C PHE A 6 15.59 14.20 -5.25
N LEU A 7 14.54 14.94 -5.62
CA LEU A 7 14.60 16.38 -5.87
C LEU A 7 13.17 16.95 -5.95
N TRP A 8 12.97 18.01 -5.19
CA TRP A 8 11.72 18.68 -4.83
C TRP A 8 11.35 19.78 -5.85
N GLY A 9 10.07 20.12 -5.99
CA GLY A 9 9.58 21.29 -6.76
C GLY A 9 8.07 21.54 -6.54
N PRO A 10 7.58 22.81 -6.54
CA PRO A 10 6.33 23.19 -5.89
C PRO A 10 5.05 22.96 -6.72
N ILE A 11 3.95 22.74 -6.01
CA ILE A 11 2.58 22.52 -6.49
C ILE A 11 1.88 23.87 -6.71
N ASP A 12 1.31 24.09 -7.90
CA ASP A 12 0.33 25.15 -8.15
C ASP A 12 -1.11 24.59 -8.10
N PHE A 13 -1.87 25.06 -7.12
CA PHE A 13 -3.30 24.81 -6.95
C PHE A 13 -4.12 25.69 -7.90
N ARG A 14 -5.00 25.12 -8.72
CA ARG A 14 -6.16 25.85 -9.26
C ARG A 14 -7.40 24.96 -9.29
N SER A 15 -8.35 25.28 -8.41
CA SER A 15 -9.66 24.65 -8.34
C SER A 15 -10.57 25.15 -9.46
N SER A 16 -11.44 24.26 -9.95
CA SER A 16 -12.74 24.62 -10.49
C SER A 16 -13.70 23.46 -10.21
N LEU A 17 -14.67 23.71 -9.32
CA LEU A 17 -15.79 22.83 -9.06
C LEU A 17 -16.76 22.90 -10.25
N THR A 18 -17.06 21.76 -10.86
CA THR A 18 -18.22 21.62 -11.74
C THR A 18 -18.89 20.29 -11.44
N MET A 19 -20.12 20.38 -10.95
CA MET A 19 -20.98 19.26 -10.58
C MET A 19 -21.67 18.74 -11.86
N GLY A 20 -21.42 17.49 -12.24
CA GLY A 20 -21.95 16.88 -13.46
C GLY A 20 -22.27 15.40 -13.27
N ILE A 21 -23.56 15.13 -13.06
CA ILE A 21 -24.40 14.00 -13.52
C ILE A 21 -23.71 12.65 -13.82
N GLY A 22 -24.23 11.61 -13.15
CA GLY A 22 -24.21 10.24 -13.65
C GLY A 22 -22.93 9.47 -13.36
N SER A 23 -22.76 9.02 -12.11
CA SER A 23 -21.74 8.02 -11.80
C SER A 23 -22.12 6.71 -12.49
N ILE A 24 -21.58 6.52 -13.69
CA ILE A 24 -21.36 5.20 -14.25
C ILE A 24 -20.57 4.46 -13.18
N ARG A 25 -21.20 3.45 -12.58
CA ARG A 25 -20.47 2.48 -11.75
C ARG A 25 -19.49 1.80 -12.69
N TYR A 26 -18.27 2.32 -12.77
CA TYR A 26 -17.13 1.61 -13.29
C TYR A 26 -16.95 0.42 -12.34
N PHE A 27 -17.58 -0.70 -12.71
CA PHE A 27 -17.15 -1.99 -12.20
C PHE A 27 -15.68 -2.09 -12.54
N SER A 28 -14.84 -2.07 -11.52
CA SER A 28 -13.41 -2.27 -11.64
C SER A 28 -13.18 -3.58 -12.39
N GLN A 29 -12.90 -3.47 -13.68
CA GLN A 29 -12.27 -4.52 -14.48
C GLN A 29 -10.75 -4.57 -14.21
N ASP A 30 -10.27 -3.95 -13.12
CA ASP A 30 -8.87 -4.03 -12.68
C ASP A 30 -8.66 -5.29 -11.83
N VAL A 31 -8.91 -6.45 -12.44
CA VAL A 31 -8.16 -7.65 -12.03
C VAL A 31 -6.75 -7.40 -12.52
N ALA A 32 -5.95 -6.75 -11.70
CA ALA A 32 -4.58 -6.43 -12.03
C ALA A 32 -3.87 -7.71 -12.49
N ARG A 33 -3.38 -7.71 -13.74
CA ARG A 33 -2.79 -8.90 -14.34
C ARG A 33 -1.54 -9.27 -13.56
N MET A 34 -1.49 -10.50 -13.07
CA MET A 34 -0.29 -11.03 -12.44
C MET A 34 0.83 -11.12 -13.48
N PRO A 35 2.08 -10.84 -13.07
CA PRO A 35 3.22 -10.94 -13.95
C PRO A 35 3.45 -12.40 -14.38
N VAL A 36 4.01 -12.58 -15.58
CA VAL A 36 4.39 -13.90 -16.09
C VAL A 36 5.78 -14.24 -15.57
N ILE A 37 5.87 -15.27 -14.73
CA ILE A 37 7.12 -15.84 -14.21
C ILE A 37 7.26 -17.24 -14.81
N GLN A 38 8.41 -17.53 -15.41
CA GLN A 38 8.66 -18.79 -16.12
C GLN A 38 9.26 -19.84 -15.18
N ASP A 39 10.14 -19.41 -14.27
CA ASP A 39 10.75 -20.30 -13.29
C ASP A 39 9.71 -20.71 -12.22
N PRO A 40 9.41 -22.01 -12.08
CA PRO A 40 8.39 -22.47 -11.15
C PRO A 40 8.78 -22.26 -9.68
N GLU A 41 10.08 -22.25 -9.35
CA GLU A 41 10.55 -21.98 -8.00
C GLU A 41 10.31 -20.51 -7.63
N ILE A 42 10.66 -19.59 -8.53
CA ILE A 42 10.36 -18.16 -8.38
C ILE A 42 8.86 -17.92 -8.29
N GLN A 43 8.08 -18.58 -9.16
CA GLN A 43 6.64 -18.39 -9.21
C GLN A 43 5.95 -18.82 -7.90
N ASN A 44 6.40 -19.93 -7.30
CA ASN A 44 5.85 -20.40 -6.03
C ASN A 44 6.13 -19.41 -4.90
N VAL A 45 7.38 -18.97 -4.75
CA VAL A 45 7.77 -18.01 -3.72
C VAL A 45 7.11 -16.64 -3.93
N PHE A 46 6.97 -16.20 -5.17
CA PHE A 46 6.20 -14.99 -5.50
C PHE A 46 4.75 -15.10 -5.02
N LYS A 47 4.07 -16.24 -5.26
CA LYS A 47 2.69 -16.46 -4.82
C LYS A 47 2.59 -16.47 -3.30
N ASP A 48 3.50 -17.16 -2.62
CA ASP A 48 3.52 -17.22 -1.16
C ASP A 48 3.73 -15.83 -0.54
N LEU A 49 4.65 -15.03 -1.09
CA LEU A 49 4.88 -13.65 -0.67
C LEU A 49 3.67 -12.74 -0.92
N MET A 50 3.01 -12.86 -2.08
CA MET A 50 1.81 -12.08 -2.40
C MET A 50 0.60 -12.47 -1.54
N ALA A 51 0.54 -13.74 -1.11
CA ALA A 51 -0.51 -14.27 -0.25
C ALA A 51 -0.29 -13.96 1.24
N ALA A 52 0.96 -13.76 1.66
CA ALA A 52 1.30 -13.36 3.01
C ALA A 52 0.71 -11.98 3.35
N SER A 53 0.42 -11.76 4.64
CA SER A 53 0.20 -10.42 5.18
C SER A 53 1.53 -9.67 5.18
N TRP A 54 1.53 -8.40 4.79
CA TRP A 54 2.74 -7.56 4.85
C TRP A 54 2.78 -6.68 6.11
N ASP A 55 1.86 -6.93 7.03
CA ASP A 55 1.85 -6.30 8.35
C ASP A 55 3.00 -6.78 9.23
N GLU A 56 3.34 -8.06 9.10
CA GLU A 56 4.47 -8.72 9.76
C GLU A 56 4.92 -9.86 8.83
N LEU A 57 6.10 -9.71 8.23
CA LEU A 57 6.63 -10.68 7.28
C LEU A 57 7.23 -11.86 8.05
N HIS A 58 6.62 -13.04 7.88
CA HIS A 58 7.11 -14.23 8.56
C HIS A 58 8.51 -14.65 8.05
N ASP A 59 9.43 -14.93 8.99
CA ASP A 59 10.83 -15.26 8.69
C ASP A 59 11.00 -16.38 7.65
N ALA A 60 10.10 -17.37 7.66
CA ALA A 60 10.10 -18.44 6.67
C ALA A 60 9.94 -17.92 5.23
N VAL A 61 9.00 -16.99 5.00
CA VAL A 61 8.77 -16.40 3.67
C VAL A 61 9.96 -15.55 3.25
N ILE A 62 10.52 -14.76 4.17
CA ILE A 62 11.73 -13.95 3.93
C ILE A 62 12.90 -14.85 3.54
N HIS A 63 13.10 -15.94 4.27
CA HIS A 63 14.17 -16.89 4.03
C HIS A 63 14.04 -17.54 2.65
N ASP A 64 12.84 -18.00 2.28
CA ASP A 64 12.60 -18.64 1.00
C ASP A 64 12.80 -17.67 -0.17
N VAL A 65 12.35 -16.41 -0.04
CA VAL A 65 12.64 -15.34 -1.00
C VAL A 65 14.14 -15.12 -1.15
N LYS A 66 14.88 -15.00 -0.05
CA LYS A 66 16.33 -14.79 -0.09
C LYS A 66 17.09 -15.95 -0.72
N ILE A 67 16.67 -17.20 -0.45
CA ILE A 67 17.24 -18.38 -1.10
C ILE A 67 17.04 -18.30 -2.61
N VAL A 68 15.81 -18.07 -3.07
CA VAL A 68 15.50 -18.05 -4.50
C VAL A 68 16.20 -16.89 -5.21
N LEU A 69 16.31 -15.72 -4.57
CA LEU A 69 17.06 -14.58 -5.11
C LEU A 69 18.59 -14.79 -5.13
N SER A 70 19.11 -15.71 -4.32
CA SER A 70 20.55 -16.04 -4.30
C SER A 70 20.97 -17.04 -5.38
N LYS A 71 20.01 -17.79 -5.94
CA LYS A 71 20.26 -18.78 -7.00
C LYS A 71 20.41 -18.09 -8.35
N ASP A 72 21.20 -18.68 -9.23
CA ASP A 72 21.26 -18.25 -10.63
C ASP A 72 20.16 -18.99 -11.41
N THR A 73 19.31 -18.25 -12.12
CA THR A 73 18.29 -18.78 -13.03
C THR A 73 18.34 -18.03 -14.37
N ASP A 74 17.86 -18.70 -15.41
CA ASP A 74 17.67 -18.11 -16.75
C ASP A 74 16.52 -17.10 -16.77
N ASP A 75 15.57 -17.18 -15.82
CA ASP A 75 14.44 -16.26 -15.69
C ASP A 75 14.83 -14.98 -14.91
N LYS A 76 15.69 -14.16 -15.50
CA LYS A 76 16.13 -12.87 -14.91
C LYS A 76 14.97 -11.90 -14.69
N ALA A 77 13.98 -11.91 -15.57
CA ALA A 77 12.79 -11.07 -15.43
C ALA A 77 11.96 -11.49 -14.21
N GLY A 78 11.74 -12.79 -14.02
CA GLY A 78 11.08 -13.34 -12.82
C GLY A 78 11.82 -12.99 -11.53
N GLN A 79 13.16 -13.07 -11.52
CA GLN A 79 13.96 -12.66 -10.36
C GLN A 79 13.81 -11.17 -10.04
N GLU A 80 13.80 -10.31 -11.07
CA GLU A 80 13.61 -8.87 -10.88
C GLU A 80 12.21 -8.55 -10.34
N ILE A 81 11.18 -9.21 -10.86
CA ILE A 81 9.80 -9.12 -10.35
C ILE A 81 9.74 -9.51 -8.88
N LEU A 82 10.28 -10.68 -8.52
CA LEU A 82 10.27 -11.16 -7.13
C LEU A 82 11.02 -10.18 -6.20
N LYS A 83 12.16 -9.66 -6.65
CA LYS A 83 12.94 -8.68 -5.89
C LYS A 83 12.15 -7.38 -5.66
N ASN A 84 11.49 -6.85 -6.69
CA ASN A 84 10.71 -5.62 -6.57
C ASN A 84 9.53 -5.80 -5.60
N VAL A 85 8.85 -6.95 -5.67
CA VAL A 85 7.76 -7.28 -4.75
C VAL A 85 8.27 -7.42 -3.31
N PHE A 86 9.41 -8.08 -3.12
CA PHE A 86 10.03 -8.23 -1.80
C PHE A 86 10.43 -6.87 -1.20
N CYS A 87 11.07 -6.00 -1.98
CA CYS A 87 11.39 -4.65 -1.52
C CYS A 87 10.14 -3.83 -1.18
N ALA A 88 9.04 -4.00 -1.93
CA ALA A 88 7.77 -3.35 -1.63
C ALA A 88 7.16 -3.90 -0.33
N ALA A 89 7.23 -5.21 -0.10
CA ALA A 89 6.76 -5.84 1.13
C ALA A 89 7.52 -5.31 2.36
N GLU A 90 8.86 -5.26 2.31
CA GLU A 90 9.69 -4.68 3.38
C GLU A 90 9.34 -3.20 3.64
N ALA A 91 9.16 -2.42 2.58
CA ALA A 91 8.78 -1.01 2.70
C ALA A 91 7.38 -0.83 3.32
N VAL A 92 6.43 -1.71 2.98
CA VAL A 92 5.07 -1.71 3.55
C VAL A 92 5.10 -2.10 5.03
N GLU A 93 5.88 -3.11 5.42
CA GLU A 93 6.02 -3.52 6.82
C GLU A 93 6.60 -2.37 7.66
N GLU A 94 7.72 -1.77 7.23
CA GLU A 94 8.38 -0.68 7.96
C GLU A 94 7.50 0.57 8.03
N PHE A 95 6.87 0.96 6.92
CA PHE A 95 5.97 2.11 6.91
C PHE A 95 4.70 1.85 7.71
N GLY A 96 4.12 0.66 7.59
CA GLY A 96 2.95 0.21 8.34
C GLY A 96 3.21 0.23 9.86
N GLY A 97 4.36 -0.25 10.30
CA GLY A 97 4.80 -0.16 11.69
C GLY A 97 4.82 1.29 12.20
N ARG A 98 5.39 2.21 11.42
CA ARG A 98 5.37 3.65 11.74
C ARG A 98 3.96 4.23 11.85
N LEU A 99 3.03 3.82 10.99
CA LEU A 99 1.63 4.24 11.07
C LEU A 99 0.96 3.78 12.37
N ILE A 100 1.24 2.54 12.79
CA ILE A 100 0.72 1.99 14.05
C ILE A 100 1.32 2.70 15.26
N SER A 101 2.63 2.94 15.29
CA SER A 101 3.28 3.70 16.36
C SER A 101 2.67 5.10 16.49
N MET A 102 2.51 5.82 15.37
CA MET A 102 1.87 7.12 15.35
C MET A 102 0.43 7.08 15.87
N LYS A 103 -0.33 6.04 15.50
CA LYS A 103 -1.70 5.82 15.98
C LYS A 103 -1.74 5.59 17.49
N MET A 104 -0.77 4.86 18.05
CA MET A 104 -0.66 4.67 19.50
C MET A 104 -0.34 5.99 20.22
N GLU A 105 0.61 6.79 19.72
CA GLU A 105 0.93 8.11 20.29
C GLU A 105 -0.26 9.08 20.25
N LEU A 106 -1.06 9.02 19.18
CA LEU A 106 -2.31 9.77 19.07
C LEU A 106 -3.36 9.33 20.09
N ASP A 107 -3.56 8.01 20.22
CA ASP A 107 -4.48 7.43 21.21
C ASP A 107 -4.06 7.82 22.65
N ASP A 108 -2.76 7.88 22.95
CA ASP A 108 -2.22 8.29 24.26
C ASP A 108 -2.35 9.80 24.51
N SER A 109 -2.17 10.63 23.49
CA SER A 109 -2.18 12.10 23.61
C SER A 109 -3.59 12.68 23.71
N ILE A 110 -4.53 12.12 22.94
CA ILE A 110 -5.89 12.65 22.76
C ILE A 110 -6.93 11.82 23.52
N GLY A 111 -6.56 10.60 23.93
CA GLY A 111 -7.46 9.64 24.57
C GLY A 111 -8.14 8.72 23.55
N LEU A 112 -8.49 7.50 23.99
CA LEU A 112 -9.33 6.57 23.24
C LEU A 112 -10.73 7.17 23.09
N SER A 113 -11.18 7.44 21.86
CA SER A 113 -12.55 7.86 21.46
C SER A 113 -13.59 8.05 22.59
N GLY A 114 -14.09 9.27 22.78
CA GLY A 114 -15.15 9.58 23.76
C GLY A 114 -15.61 11.04 23.71
N GLU A 115 -16.31 11.52 24.74
CA GLU A 115 -16.83 12.91 24.83
C GLU A 115 -15.74 13.97 25.10
N ASP A 116 -14.49 13.58 25.33
CA ASP A 116 -13.39 14.46 25.78
C ASP A 116 -12.14 14.38 24.87
N VAL A 117 -12.37 14.32 23.56
CA VAL A 117 -11.30 14.32 22.54
C VAL A 117 -10.65 15.71 22.49
N LYS A 118 -9.41 15.81 22.97
CA LYS A 118 -8.62 17.04 22.84
C LYS A 118 -8.39 17.40 21.36
N PRO A 119 -8.37 18.70 21.01
CA PRO A 119 -8.04 19.10 19.64
C PRO A 119 -6.67 18.57 19.23
N LEU A 120 -6.59 18.04 17.99
CA LEU A 120 -5.37 17.50 17.41
C LEU A 120 -4.26 18.56 17.45
N PRO A 121 -3.13 18.29 18.13
CA PRO A 121 -1.99 19.22 18.13
C PRO A 121 -1.46 19.44 16.71
N ASN A 122 -1.03 20.66 16.41
CA ASN A 122 -0.62 21.05 15.06
C ASN A 122 0.52 20.18 14.49
N ASP A 123 1.42 19.71 15.36
CA ASP A 123 2.54 18.84 14.97
C ASP A 123 2.04 17.49 14.45
N PHE A 124 1.00 16.91 15.07
CA PHE A 124 0.38 15.69 14.59
C PHE A 124 -0.36 15.91 13.26
N ALA A 125 -1.05 17.04 13.10
CA ALA A 125 -1.69 17.38 11.82
C ALA A 125 -0.68 17.49 10.67
N ASN A 126 0.50 18.07 10.92
CA ASN A 126 1.59 18.16 9.95
C ASN A 126 2.21 16.78 9.64
N ALA A 127 2.42 15.96 10.68
CA ALA A 127 2.92 14.60 10.52
C ALA A 127 1.95 13.73 9.71
N LEU A 128 0.63 13.82 9.97
CA LEU A 128 -0.40 13.09 9.24
C LEU A 128 -0.45 13.50 7.76
N ARG A 129 -0.32 14.80 7.47
CA ARG A 129 -0.21 15.28 6.10
C ARG A 129 1.01 14.71 5.40
N THR A 130 2.17 14.73 6.07
CA THR A 130 3.41 14.15 5.54
C THR A 130 3.26 12.65 5.26
N VAL A 131 2.59 11.91 6.14
CA VAL A 131 2.27 10.49 5.96
C VAL A 131 1.39 10.27 4.73
N PHE A 132 0.32 11.07 4.57
CA PHE A 132 -0.57 10.98 3.43
C PHE A 132 0.14 11.30 2.10
N GLU A 133 0.98 12.32 2.08
CA GLU A 133 1.80 12.69 0.92
C GLU A 133 2.76 11.56 0.54
N ARG A 134 3.45 10.96 1.52
CA ARG A 134 4.35 9.81 1.28
C ARG A 134 3.61 8.59 0.77
N TYR A 135 2.46 8.26 1.36
CA TYR A 135 1.60 7.17 0.90
C TYR A 135 1.14 7.39 -0.54
N SER A 136 0.66 8.60 -0.86
CA SER A 136 0.19 8.94 -2.22
C SER A 136 1.34 8.89 -3.22
N ALA A 137 2.48 9.49 -2.91
CA ALA A 137 3.66 9.46 -3.75
C ALA A 137 4.17 8.03 -4.00
N TYR A 138 4.09 7.15 -3.00
CA TYR A 138 4.47 5.76 -3.16
C TYR A 138 3.50 5.01 -4.10
N LEU A 139 2.18 5.21 -3.95
CA LEU A 139 1.19 4.61 -4.84
C LEU A 139 1.26 5.13 -6.28
N ASP A 140 1.69 6.37 -6.48
CA ASP A 140 1.84 6.99 -7.80
C ASP A 140 3.16 6.64 -8.48
N ALA A 141 4.14 6.08 -7.73
CA ALA A 141 5.43 5.66 -8.28
C ALA A 141 5.36 4.35 -9.08
N PHE A 142 4.31 3.55 -8.89
CA PHE A 142 4.14 2.29 -9.60
C PHE A 142 3.83 2.50 -11.08
N GLY A 143 4.51 1.72 -11.93
CA GLY A 143 4.28 1.74 -13.37
C GLY A 143 2.91 1.17 -13.78
N PRO A 144 2.50 1.36 -15.05
CA PRO A 144 1.23 0.85 -15.57
C PRO A 144 1.12 -0.69 -15.50
N ASP A 145 2.25 -1.40 -15.58
CA ASP A 145 2.30 -2.88 -15.52
C ASP A 145 2.39 -3.43 -14.09
N GLU A 146 2.55 -2.56 -13.10
CA GLU A 146 2.70 -2.92 -11.68
C GLU A 146 1.39 -2.76 -10.89
N GLY A 147 0.26 -2.73 -11.59
CA GLY A 147 -1.06 -2.57 -10.97
C GLY A 147 -1.35 -3.60 -9.88
N TYR A 148 -0.81 -4.83 -10.00
CA TYR A 148 -0.99 -5.89 -9.01
C TYR A 148 -0.28 -5.55 -7.70
N LEU A 149 0.91 -4.97 -7.80
CA LEU A 149 1.75 -4.58 -6.68
C LEU A 149 1.19 -3.32 -6.02
N ARG A 150 0.82 -2.32 -6.83
CA ARG A 150 0.13 -1.11 -6.36
C ARG A 150 -1.13 -1.46 -5.58
N LYS A 151 -1.95 -2.41 -6.08
CA LYS A 151 -3.18 -2.83 -5.42
C LYS A 151 -2.92 -3.55 -4.10
N LYS A 152 -1.89 -4.40 -4.03
CA LYS A 152 -1.46 -5.07 -2.81
C LYS A 152 -1.03 -4.03 -1.75
N VAL A 153 -0.14 -3.10 -2.11
CA VAL A 153 0.30 -2.00 -1.24
C VAL A 153 -0.87 -1.15 -0.75
N GLU A 154 -1.78 -0.76 -1.66
CA GLU A 154 -2.97 0.01 -1.33
C GLU A 154 -3.84 -0.73 -0.30
N THR A 155 -3.96 -2.06 -0.41
CA THR A 155 -4.76 -2.89 0.49
C THR A 155 -4.11 -3.00 1.89
N GLU A 156 -2.83 -3.34 1.95
CA GLU A 156 -2.09 -3.53 3.21
C GLU A 156 -2.01 -2.23 4.03
N LEU A 157 -1.61 -1.13 3.39
CA LEU A 157 -1.48 0.18 4.05
C LEU A 157 -2.83 0.90 4.20
N GLY A 158 -3.79 0.67 3.30
CA GLY A 158 -5.09 1.34 3.32
C GLY A 158 -5.86 1.09 4.62
N SER A 159 -5.77 -0.13 5.16
CA SER A 159 -6.35 -0.47 6.47
C SER A 159 -5.80 0.43 7.61
N LYS A 160 -4.49 0.67 7.62
CA LYS A 160 -3.79 1.50 8.62
C LYS A 160 -4.11 2.98 8.45
N MET A 161 -4.16 3.43 7.20
CA MET A 161 -4.58 4.79 6.86
C MET A 161 -6.02 5.08 7.30
N ILE A 162 -6.92 4.10 7.25
CA ILE A 162 -8.29 4.23 7.77
C ILE A 162 -8.29 4.43 9.30
N TYR A 163 -7.47 3.69 10.06
CA TYR A 163 -7.38 3.89 11.51
C TYR A 163 -6.94 5.31 11.87
N LEU A 164 -5.94 5.85 11.16
CA LEU A 164 -5.50 7.23 11.34
C LEU A 164 -6.61 8.23 10.97
N LYS A 165 -7.27 8.02 9.82
CA LYS A 165 -8.40 8.87 9.37
C LYS A 165 -9.52 8.98 10.41
N MET A 166 -9.87 7.87 11.06
CA MET A 166 -10.93 7.86 12.09
C MET A 166 -10.60 8.72 13.31
N ARG A 167 -9.31 9.02 13.55
CA ARG A 167 -8.85 9.87 14.66
C ARG A 167 -8.72 11.34 14.32
N CYS A 168 -8.97 11.71 13.07
CA CYS A 168 -8.63 13.02 12.54
C CYS A 168 -9.85 13.77 12.00
N SER A 169 -10.95 13.79 12.76
CA SER A 169 -12.13 14.59 12.42
C SER A 169 -11.73 16.06 12.25
N GLY A 170 -11.74 16.54 11.00
CA GLY A 170 -11.35 17.91 10.64
C GLY A 170 -10.13 18.04 9.72
N LEU A 171 -9.44 16.94 9.35
CA LEU A 171 -8.46 16.99 8.26
C LEU A 171 -9.14 17.11 6.88
N GLY A 172 -8.40 17.68 5.91
CA GLY A 172 -8.93 18.11 4.62
C GLY A 172 -9.57 17.00 3.77
N SER A 173 -10.35 17.42 2.76
CA SER A 173 -11.13 16.53 1.89
C SER A 173 -10.30 15.44 1.18
N GLU A 174 -8.97 15.60 1.08
CA GLU A 174 -8.03 14.63 0.55
C GLU A 174 -8.04 13.30 1.32
N TRP A 175 -8.32 13.31 2.63
CA TRP A 175 -8.51 12.08 3.42
C TRP A 175 -9.78 11.32 3.01
N GLY A 176 -10.73 11.99 2.35
CA GLY A 176 -11.85 11.36 1.68
C GLY A 176 -11.43 10.37 0.58
N LYS A 177 -10.25 10.58 -0.03
CA LYS A 177 -9.67 9.71 -1.07
C LYS A 177 -9.01 8.46 -0.51
N VAL A 178 -8.69 8.43 0.79
CA VAL A 178 -8.43 7.17 1.51
C VAL A 178 -9.78 6.43 1.60
N THR A 179 -10.13 5.79 0.50
CA THR A 179 -11.36 5.04 0.34
C THR A 179 -11.24 3.70 1.05
N VAL A 180 -12.37 3.14 1.48
CA VAL A 180 -12.51 1.75 1.93
C VAL A 180 -12.36 0.79 0.73
N LEU A 181 -11.40 1.02 -0.16
CA LEU A 181 -11.11 0.17 -1.32
C LEU A 181 -10.21 -1.02 -0.96
N GLY A 182 -9.84 -1.14 0.33
CA GLY A 182 -9.25 -2.35 0.90
C GLY A 182 -10.23 -3.51 1.10
N THR A 183 -11.54 -3.34 0.83
CA THR A 183 -12.54 -4.42 0.94
C THR A 183 -13.00 -4.99 -0.40
N SER A 184 -12.67 -4.33 -1.53
CA SER A 184 -12.93 -4.86 -2.87
C SER A 184 -11.84 -5.84 -3.31
N GLY A 185 -11.90 -7.03 -2.70
CA GLY A 185 -11.65 -8.35 -3.31
C GLY A 185 -10.42 -8.57 -4.19
N LEU A 186 -9.22 -8.65 -3.60
CA LEU A 186 -8.21 -9.63 -4.06
C LEU A 186 -8.55 -11.05 -3.55
N ALA A 187 -9.28 -11.15 -2.44
CA ALA A 187 -9.62 -12.41 -1.77
C ALA A 187 -10.54 -13.34 -2.60
N GLY A 188 -11.36 -12.81 -3.51
CA GLY A 188 -12.25 -13.61 -4.35
C GLY A 188 -11.49 -14.48 -5.36
N SER A 189 -10.37 -14.00 -5.88
CA SER A 189 -9.55 -14.74 -6.87
C SER A 189 -8.64 -15.80 -6.24
N TYR A 190 -8.38 -15.74 -4.92
CA TYR A 190 -7.42 -16.63 -4.27
C TYR A 190 -8.02 -17.98 -3.87
N VAL A 191 -9.31 -18.02 -3.51
CA VAL A 191 -10.02 -19.26 -3.17
C VAL A 191 -10.23 -20.16 -4.40
N GLU A 192 -10.36 -19.56 -5.59
CA GLU A 192 -10.61 -20.29 -6.84
C GLU A 192 -9.35 -20.90 -7.47
N GLN A 193 -8.15 -20.43 -7.11
CA GLN A 193 -6.89 -20.97 -7.61
C GLN A 193 -6.35 -22.15 -6.78
N ARG A 194 -6.96 -22.46 -5.63
CA ARG A 194 -6.66 -23.67 -4.84
C ARG A 194 -7.40 -24.92 -5.37
N ALA A 195 -8.33 -24.74 -6.30
CA ALA A 195 -9.21 -25.79 -6.80
C ALA A 195 -8.76 -26.44 -8.13
N LYS A 196 -7.51 -26.25 -8.56
CA LYS A 196 -6.95 -26.96 -9.72
C LYS A 196 -5.56 -27.50 -9.47
#